data_AF-A0A7S3NW72-F1
#
_entry.id   AF-A0A7S3NW72-F1
#
_cell.length_a   1.000
_cell.length_b   1.000
_cell.length_c   1.000
_cell.angle_alpha   90.00
_cell.angle_beta   90.00
_cell.angle_gamma   90.00
#
_symmetry.space_group_name_H-M   'P 1'
#
loop_
_entity.id
_entity.type
_entity.pdbx_description
1 polymer ?
#
loop_
_entity_poly.entity_id
_entity_poly.type
_entity_poly.pdbx_seq_one_letter_code
_entity_poly.pdbx_strand_id
1 'polypeptide(L)'
;MIDLNREYLLSNEAGFSDQKSKTTGLNIEKDRYFSYLLPYYALENEYDNTLVFESRFESGNLRRAFKKSDYEYELMLKTDYNTNNYTQWFYFKVSNTKRKVPYTFKIINMVKPDSLYNHGMKILSYSVKGADISSQGWKRVGKKISYTQNNFKRKGSGNYYTLSFTVTFDYDDDSVYFAHC
;
A
#
# COMPACT_ATOMS: atom_id res chain seq x y z
N MET A 1 -13.16 1.88 11.44
CA MET A 1 -13.06 1.77 12.90
C MET A 1 -11.92 0.84 13.24
N ILE A 2 -10.71 1.37 13.36
CA ILE A 2 -10.24 1.59 14.73
C ILE A 2 -11.07 2.79 15.18
N ASP A 3 -11.84 2.60 16.23
CA ASP A 3 -12.70 3.64 16.77
C ASP A 3 -11.78 4.68 17.41
N LEU A 4 -11.73 5.86 16.81
CA LEU A 4 -11.13 7.06 17.36
C LEU A 4 -12.22 8.12 17.28
N ASN A 5 -12.62 8.56 18.46
CA ASN A 5 -13.73 9.44 18.78
C ASN A 5 -14.06 10.50 17.72
N ARG A 6 -15.34 10.53 17.35
CA ARG A 6 -16.00 11.50 16.48
C ARG A 6 -16.03 12.93 17.04
N GLU A 7 -15.45 13.18 18.21
CA GLU A 7 -15.48 14.47 18.92
C GLU A 7 -14.26 15.37 18.66
N TYR A 8 -13.20 14.88 18.02
CA TYR A 8 -12.00 15.71 17.78
C TYR A 8 -12.07 16.63 16.55
N LEU A 9 -13.15 16.55 15.76
CA LEU A 9 -13.31 17.32 14.52
C LEU A 9 -14.06 18.66 14.67
N LEU A 10 -14.44 19.06 15.89
CA LEU A 10 -15.19 20.30 16.13
C LEU A 10 -14.42 21.40 16.89
N SER A 11 -13.15 21.19 17.25
CA SER A 11 -12.42 22.16 18.11
C SER A 11 -11.27 22.93 17.44
N ASN A 12 -10.90 22.66 16.19
CA ASN A 12 -9.73 23.30 15.56
C ASN A 12 -10.04 24.08 14.27
N GLU A 13 -11.17 24.80 14.23
CA GLU A 13 -11.36 25.92 13.29
C GLU A 13 -10.79 27.22 13.89
N ALA A 14 -9.47 27.27 14.13
CA ALA A 14 -8.81 28.53 14.43
C ALA A 14 -7.31 28.46 14.13
N GLY A 15 -6.92 29.09 13.01
CA GLY A 15 -5.57 29.64 12.82
C GLY A 15 -4.49 28.66 12.38
N PHE A 16 -4.23 28.62 11.07
CA PHE A 16 -2.89 28.33 10.58
C PHE A 16 -2.53 29.31 9.48
N SER A 17 -1.57 30.19 9.79
CA SER A 17 -1.03 31.22 8.90
C SER A 17 -0.08 30.61 7.87
N ASP A 18 -0.16 31.15 6.65
CA ASP A 18 0.68 30.78 5.50
C ASP A 18 2.18 30.94 5.78
N GLN A 19 2.93 29.84 5.67
CA GLN A 19 4.36 29.89 5.37
C GLN A 19 4.63 29.15 4.06
N LYS A 20 4.91 29.92 3.00
CA LYS A 20 5.32 29.41 1.68
C LYS A 20 6.75 28.90 1.74
N SER A 21 6.95 27.58 1.62
CA SER A 21 8.25 27.01 1.24
C SER A 21 8.34 26.87 -0.28
N LYS A 22 9.44 27.36 -0.86
CA LYS A 22 9.78 27.21 -2.28
C LYS A 22 10.43 25.84 -2.49
N THR A 23 9.94 25.06 -3.45
CA THR A 23 10.75 23.97 -4.04
C THR A 23 10.36 23.73 -5.50
N THR A 24 11.40 23.67 -6.32
CA THR A 24 11.45 23.51 -7.79
C THR A 24 11.24 22.06 -8.22
N GLY A 25 10.57 21.87 -9.37
CA GLY A 25 10.70 20.66 -10.22
C GLY A 25 9.43 19.81 -10.32
N LEU A 26 8.88 19.74 -11.54
CA LEU A 26 7.69 19.00 -12.00
C LEU A 26 6.33 19.52 -11.48
N ASN A 27 5.70 20.39 -12.27
CA ASN A 27 4.27 20.71 -12.19
C ASN A 27 3.46 19.48 -12.63
N ILE A 28 3.37 18.49 -11.77
CA ILE A 28 2.21 17.61 -11.75
C ILE A 28 1.15 18.45 -11.06
N GLU A 29 0.15 18.95 -11.80
CA GLU A 29 -1.08 19.45 -11.16
C GLU A 29 -1.55 18.31 -10.25
N LYS A 30 -1.29 18.43 -8.95
CA LYS A 30 -1.91 17.55 -7.96
C LYS A 30 -3.39 17.79 -8.17
N ASP A 31 -4.08 16.80 -8.72
CA ASP A 31 -5.53 16.80 -8.83
C ASP A 31 -6.08 17.40 -7.54
N ARG A 32 -6.77 18.54 -7.66
CA ARG A 32 -7.12 19.42 -6.52
C ARG A 32 -7.89 18.68 -5.43
N TYR A 33 -8.44 17.52 -5.77
CA TYR A 33 -9.12 16.61 -4.88
C TYR A 33 -8.17 15.92 -3.88
N PHE A 34 -6.96 15.54 -4.29
CA PHE A 34 -6.02 14.81 -3.43
C PHE A 34 -5.16 15.73 -2.56
N SER A 35 -5.07 17.03 -2.85
CA SER A 35 -4.25 17.95 -2.06
C SER A 35 -4.76 18.19 -0.64
N TYR A 36 -6.05 17.96 -0.39
CA TYR A 36 -6.68 18.15 0.93
C TYR A 36 -6.81 16.85 1.73
N LEU A 37 -6.40 15.72 1.15
CA LEU A 37 -6.54 14.44 1.82
C LEU A 37 -5.41 14.22 2.81
N LEU A 38 -5.78 14.11 4.09
CA LEU A 38 -4.85 13.70 5.12
C LEU A 38 -4.27 12.30 4.78
N PRO A 39 -3.00 12.05 5.12
CA PRO A 39 -2.43 10.73 4.98
C PRO A 39 -3.17 9.74 5.89
N TYR A 40 -3.24 8.47 5.48
CA TYR A 40 -3.84 7.43 6.31
C TYR A 40 -3.07 7.20 7.62
N TYR A 41 -1.77 7.53 7.63
CA TYR A 41 -0.89 7.49 8.79
C TYR A 41 0.11 8.65 8.69
N ALA A 42 0.28 9.38 9.78
CA ALA A 42 1.32 10.40 9.92
C ALA A 42 2.45 9.81 10.76
N LEU A 43 3.69 9.95 10.28
CA LEU A 43 4.86 9.48 11.01
C LEU A 43 4.99 10.23 12.32
N GLU A 44 5.29 9.52 13.40
CA GLU A 44 5.41 10.13 14.73
C GLU A 44 6.66 11.00 14.86
N ASN A 45 7.77 10.55 14.27
CA ASN A 45 9.07 11.22 14.26
C ASN A 45 10.00 10.60 13.20
N GLU A 46 11.24 11.06 13.11
CA GLU A 46 12.25 10.58 12.15
C GLU A 46 12.70 9.12 12.35
N TYR A 47 12.47 8.54 13.54
CA TYR A 47 12.79 7.16 13.87
C TYR A 47 11.64 6.19 13.58
N ASP A 48 10.48 6.71 13.17
CA ASP A 48 9.34 5.89 12.79
C ASP A 48 9.58 5.22 11.44
N ASN A 49 9.86 3.91 11.49
CA ASN A 49 10.14 3.09 10.31
C ASN A 49 8.88 2.48 9.69
N THR A 50 7.69 2.96 10.06
CA THR A 50 6.41 2.44 9.55
C THR A 50 6.22 2.84 8.08
N LEU A 51 5.93 1.86 7.24
CA LEU A 51 5.57 2.12 5.84
C LEU A 51 4.22 2.83 5.78
N VAL A 52 4.15 3.87 4.94
CA VAL A 52 2.91 4.62 4.71
C VAL A 52 2.27 4.10 3.42
N PHE A 53 1.02 3.63 3.50
CA PHE A 53 0.30 3.05 2.37
C PHE A 53 -0.66 4.07 1.74
N GLU A 54 -0.77 4.04 0.41
CA GLU A 54 -1.72 4.86 -0.35
C GLU A 54 -2.30 4.07 -1.53
N SER A 55 -3.58 4.31 -1.82
CA SER A 55 -4.27 3.77 -3.02
C SER A 55 -5.38 4.70 -3.54
N ARG A 56 -5.43 5.95 -3.06
CA ARG A 56 -6.31 7.00 -3.56
C ARG A 56 -5.65 7.66 -4.75
N PHE A 57 -5.58 6.92 -5.84
CA PHE A 57 -5.13 7.35 -7.16
C PHE A 57 -5.81 6.47 -8.20
N GLU A 58 -5.70 6.86 -9.47
CA GLU A 58 -6.35 6.14 -10.57
C GLU A 58 -6.00 4.66 -10.55
N SER A 59 -7.04 3.82 -10.67
CA SER A 59 -6.94 2.37 -10.60
C SER A 59 -6.27 1.85 -9.31
N GLY A 60 -6.29 2.58 -8.18
CA GLY A 60 -5.73 2.11 -6.93
C GLY A 60 -6.64 1.15 -6.14
N ASN A 61 -6.10 0.03 -5.67
CA ASN A 61 -6.80 -0.94 -4.81
C ASN A 61 -5.96 -1.40 -3.63
N LEU A 62 -6.26 -0.77 -2.49
CA LEU A 62 -6.00 -1.25 -1.16
C LEU A 62 -7.07 -0.67 -0.23
N ARG A 63 -7.67 -1.49 0.62
CA ARG A 63 -8.67 -1.04 1.60
C ARG A 63 -8.03 -0.70 2.94
N ARG A 64 -7.14 -1.58 3.42
CA ARG A 64 -6.45 -1.45 4.73
C ARG A 64 -5.07 -2.09 4.69
N ALA A 65 -4.17 -1.56 5.49
CA ALA A 65 -2.91 -2.18 5.85
C ALA A 65 -2.81 -2.26 7.38
N PHE A 66 -2.41 -3.41 7.91
CA PHE A 66 -2.23 -3.67 9.32
C PHE A 66 -0.77 -4.01 9.57
N LYS A 67 -0.05 -3.18 10.33
CA LYS A 67 1.31 -3.48 10.78
C LYS A 67 1.24 -4.60 11.83
N LYS A 68 1.93 -5.71 11.58
CA LYS A 68 2.00 -6.87 12.49
C LYS A 68 3.31 -6.94 13.25
N SER A 69 4.38 -6.51 12.61
CA SER A 69 5.69 -6.26 13.19
C SER A 69 6.35 -5.11 12.43
N ASP A 70 7.58 -4.76 12.77
CA ASP A 70 8.29 -3.66 12.10
C ASP A 70 8.35 -3.81 10.58
N TYR A 71 8.45 -5.04 10.09
CA TYR A 71 8.65 -5.35 8.68
C TYR A 71 7.62 -6.34 8.12
N GLU A 72 6.50 -6.57 8.81
CA GLU A 72 5.41 -7.42 8.34
C GLU A 72 4.07 -6.68 8.34
N TYR A 73 3.37 -6.76 7.21
CA TYR A 73 2.08 -6.09 7.00
C TYR A 73 1.05 -7.06 6.43
N GLU A 74 -0.14 -7.09 7.03
CA GLU A 74 -1.33 -7.69 6.42
C GLU A 74 -2.12 -6.64 5.66
N LEU A 75 -2.51 -6.97 4.44
CA LEU A 75 -3.16 -6.10 3.50
C LEU A 75 -4.54 -6.65 3.17
N MET A 76 -5.54 -5.77 3.10
CA MET A 76 -6.88 -6.12 2.68
C MET A 76 -7.26 -5.27 1.48
N LEU A 77 -7.65 -5.91 0.39
CA LEU A 77 -8.08 -5.25 -0.84
C LEU A 77 -9.55 -4.80 -0.75
N LYS A 78 -9.92 -3.83 -1.58
CA LYS A 78 -11.32 -3.52 -1.90
C LYS A 78 -11.85 -4.65 -2.79
N THR A 79 -13.12 -4.97 -2.58
CA THR A 79 -13.87 -5.90 -3.43
C THR A 79 -14.37 -5.17 -4.67
N ASP A 80 -14.44 -5.86 -5.79
CA ASP A 80 -14.97 -5.32 -7.04
C ASP A 80 -16.44 -4.94 -6.87
N TYR A 81 -16.84 -3.82 -7.49
CA TYR A 81 -18.21 -3.32 -7.41
C TYR A 81 -19.19 -4.34 -8.02
N ASN A 82 -20.36 -4.50 -7.40
CA ASN A 82 -21.39 -5.46 -7.81
C ASN A 82 -20.95 -6.93 -7.83
N THR A 83 -19.96 -7.32 -7.04
CA THR A 83 -19.52 -8.71 -6.92
C THR A 83 -19.74 -9.29 -5.52
N ASN A 84 -19.84 -10.62 -5.42
CA ASN A 84 -19.91 -11.35 -4.14
C ASN A 84 -18.54 -11.44 -3.44
N ASN A 85 -17.95 -10.28 -3.16
CA ASN A 85 -16.62 -10.13 -2.55
C ASN A 85 -15.47 -10.66 -3.42
N TYR A 86 -15.57 -10.56 -4.75
CA TYR A 86 -14.44 -10.90 -5.62
C TYR A 86 -13.40 -9.78 -5.55
N THR A 87 -12.12 -10.18 -5.50
CA THR A 87 -10.98 -9.29 -5.62
C THR A 87 -9.78 -10.14 -6.04
N GLN A 88 -8.96 -9.61 -6.92
CA GLN A 88 -7.78 -10.31 -7.45
C GLN A 88 -6.65 -9.34 -7.77
N TRP A 89 -7.02 -8.14 -8.24
CA TRP A 89 -6.08 -7.11 -8.62
C TRP A 89 -5.73 -6.24 -7.42
N PHE A 90 -4.46 -5.88 -7.28
CA PHE A 90 -4.00 -4.90 -6.32
C PHE A 90 -3.15 -3.87 -7.06
N TYR A 91 -3.28 -2.62 -6.63
CA TYR A 91 -2.39 -1.55 -7.05
C TYR A 91 -2.31 -0.52 -5.91
N PHE A 92 -1.16 -0.42 -5.27
CA PHE A 92 -0.95 0.47 -4.14
C PHE A 92 0.47 1.00 -4.10
N LYS A 93 0.65 2.14 -3.42
CA LYS A 93 1.95 2.75 -3.16
C LYS A 93 2.30 2.54 -1.69
N VAL A 94 3.58 2.32 -1.43
CA VAL A 94 4.19 2.47 -0.12
C VAL A 94 5.23 3.59 -0.16
N SER A 95 5.39 4.30 0.94
CA SER A 95 6.49 5.23 1.16
C SER A 95 7.13 5.05 2.54
N ASN A 96 8.16 5.84 2.85
CA ASN A 96 9.01 5.68 4.03
C ASN A 96 9.76 4.34 4.02
N THR A 97 10.25 3.93 2.85
CA THR A 97 10.96 2.66 2.68
C THR A 97 12.32 2.69 3.38
N LYS A 98 12.75 1.55 3.94
CA LYS A 98 14.13 1.35 4.37
C LYS A 98 14.87 0.39 3.44
N ARG A 99 16.04 0.82 2.99
CA ARG A 99 16.88 0.13 2.02
C ARG A 99 17.46 -1.14 2.63
N LYS A 100 17.59 -2.18 1.81
CA LYS A 100 18.17 -3.49 2.18
C LYS A 100 17.45 -4.24 3.32
N VAL A 101 16.33 -3.72 3.82
CA VAL A 101 15.49 -4.39 4.82
C VAL A 101 14.43 -5.25 4.12
N PRO A 102 14.24 -6.53 4.51
CA PRO A 102 13.20 -7.37 3.96
C PRO A 102 11.83 -7.08 4.60
N TYR A 103 10.87 -6.65 3.78
CA TYR A 103 9.48 -6.45 4.19
C TYR A 103 8.60 -7.57 3.66
N THR A 104 7.73 -8.13 4.50
CA THR A 104 6.77 -9.17 4.10
C THR A 104 5.36 -8.61 4.07
N PHE A 105 4.72 -8.73 2.91
CA PHE A 105 3.32 -8.35 2.71
C PHE A 105 2.46 -9.59 2.57
N LYS A 106 1.31 -9.61 3.25
CA LYS A 106 0.31 -10.68 3.19
C LYS A 106 -1.03 -10.10 2.78
N ILE A 107 -1.45 -10.31 1.53
CA ILE A 107 -2.80 -9.94 1.08
C ILE A 107 -3.76 -11.05 1.50
N ILE A 108 -4.63 -10.80 2.48
CA ILE A 108 -5.33 -11.86 3.24
C ILE A 108 -6.75 -12.18 2.76
N ASN A 109 -7.29 -11.41 1.81
CA ASN A 109 -8.67 -11.56 1.32
C ASN A 109 -8.75 -12.00 -0.14
N MET A 110 -7.80 -12.81 -0.60
CA MET A 110 -7.82 -13.38 -1.96
C MET A 110 -8.87 -14.47 -2.07
N VAL A 111 -9.47 -14.63 -3.25
CA VAL A 111 -10.69 -15.45 -3.42
C VAL A 111 -10.45 -16.74 -4.18
N LYS A 112 -9.54 -16.73 -5.16
CA LYS A 112 -9.34 -17.88 -6.03
C LYS A 112 -8.64 -19.01 -5.29
N PRO A 113 -8.98 -20.28 -5.54
CA PRO A 113 -8.36 -21.41 -4.86
C PRO A 113 -6.90 -21.65 -5.24
N ASP A 114 -6.48 -21.18 -6.43
CA ASP A 114 -5.11 -21.22 -6.89
C ASP A 114 -4.74 -19.91 -7.62
N SER A 115 -3.44 -19.70 -7.83
CA SER A 115 -2.89 -18.51 -8.47
C SER A 115 -1.60 -18.82 -9.21
N LEU A 116 -1.33 -18.09 -10.30
CA LEU A 116 -0.03 -18.12 -11.00
C LEU A 116 1.15 -17.76 -10.09
N TYR A 117 0.92 -17.13 -8.94
CA TYR A 117 1.97 -16.93 -7.92
C TYR A 117 2.53 -18.25 -7.37
N ASN A 118 1.72 -19.33 -7.33
CA ASN A 118 2.21 -20.68 -7.00
C ASN A 118 3.06 -21.29 -8.14
N HIS A 119 2.97 -20.72 -9.34
CA HIS A 119 3.62 -21.21 -10.56
C HIS A 119 4.70 -20.25 -11.07
N GLY A 120 5.30 -19.46 -10.18
CA GLY A 120 6.47 -18.63 -10.47
C GLY A 120 6.18 -17.18 -10.91
N MET A 121 4.91 -16.76 -10.97
CA MET A 121 4.58 -15.34 -11.17
C MET A 121 5.17 -14.48 -10.04
N LYS A 122 5.64 -13.28 -10.40
CA LYS A 122 6.22 -12.31 -9.48
C LYS A 122 5.42 -11.01 -9.43
N ILE A 123 5.57 -10.28 -8.33
CA ILE A 123 4.89 -9.00 -8.12
C ILE A 123 5.52 -7.96 -9.04
N LEU A 124 4.74 -7.03 -9.60
CA LEU A 124 5.32 -5.86 -10.26
C LEU A 124 5.61 -4.77 -9.25
N SER A 125 6.76 -4.14 -9.39
CA SER A 125 7.16 -3.00 -8.58
C SER A 125 7.75 -1.88 -9.42
N TYR A 126 7.41 -0.64 -9.06
CA TYR A 126 7.96 0.58 -9.65
C TYR A 126 8.46 1.50 -8.54
N SER A 127 9.74 1.84 -8.60
CA SER A 127 10.42 2.72 -7.65
C SER A 127 10.53 4.10 -8.29
N VAL A 128 10.02 5.14 -7.63
CA VAL A 128 10.11 6.52 -8.13
C VAL A 128 11.58 6.95 -8.17
N LYS A 129 12.34 6.73 -7.09
CA LYS A 129 13.79 7.02 -7.09
C LYS A 129 14.56 6.20 -8.12
N GLY A 130 14.20 4.94 -8.33
CA GLY A 130 14.81 4.09 -9.35
C GLY A 130 14.55 4.60 -10.77
N ALA A 131 13.35 5.10 -11.04
CA ALA A 131 13.01 5.74 -12.30
C ALA A 131 13.80 7.04 -12.49
N ASP A 132 13.84 7.91 -11.48
CA ASP A 132 14.50 9.21 -11.57
C ASP A 132 16.03 9.10 -11.69
N ILE A 133 16.65 8.21 -10.90
CA ILE A 133 18.11 8.11 -10.80
C ILE A 133 18.69 7.20 -11.88
N SER A 134 17.96 6.13 -12.26
CA SER A 134 18.49 5.07 -13.10
C SER A 134 17.60 4.68 -14.28
N SER A 135 16.56 5.47 -14.56
CA SER A 135 15.61 5.20 -15.66
C SER A 135 14.99 3.79 -15.59
N GLN A 136 14.86 3.24 -14.38
CA GLN A 136 14.24 1.93 -14.17
C GLN A 136 12.71 2.05 -14.27
N GLY A 137 12.12 1.26 -15.15
CA GLY A 137 10.67 1.09 -15.22
C GLY A 137 10.14 0.03 -14.24
N TRP A 138 8.95 -0.48 -14.54
CA TRP A 138 8.34 -1.59 -13.81
C TRP A 138 9.22 -2.85 -13.88
N LYS A 139 9.43 -3.51 -12.74
CA LYS A 139 10.21 -4.75 -12.66
C LYS A 139 9.49 -5.81 -11.83
N ARG A 140 9.78 -7.08 -12.14
CA ARG A 140 9.26 -8.24 -11.39
C ARG A 140 10.10 -8.45 -10.13
N VAL A 141 9.46 -8.39 -8.96
CA VAL A 141 10.09 -8.53 -7.64
C VAL A 141 9.36 -9.57 -6.79
N GLY A 142 9.92 -9.83 -5.60
CA GLY A 142 9.36 -10.75 -4.63
C GLY A 142 10.24 -12.00 -4.46
N LYS A 143 10.39 -12.40 -3.20
CA LYS A 143 10.97 -13.65 -2.73
C LYS A 143 9.97 -14.30 -1.78
N LYS A 144 10.14 -15.60 -1.51
CA LYS A 144 9.26 -16.37 -0.60
C LYS A 144 7.77 -16.16 -0.93
N ILE A 145 7.45 -16.18 -2.22
CA ILE A 145 6.08 -15.97 -2.68
C ILE A 145 5.29 -17.25 -2.41
N SER A 146 4.13 -17.13 -1.78
CA SER A 146 3.21 -18.23 -1.57
C SER A 146 1.77 -17.77 -1.69
N TYR A 147 0.91 -18.66 -2.18
CA TYR A 147 -0.53 -18.44 -2.24
C TYR A 147 -1.27 -19.64 -1.65
N THR A 148 -1.82 -19.47 -0.45
CA THR A 148 -2.40 -20.58 0.33
C THR A 148 -3.74 -20.21 0.95
N GLN A 149 -4.58 -21.21 1.22
CA GLN A 149 -5.84 -20.99 1.93
C GLN A 149 -5.57 -20.55 3.37
N ASN A 150 -6.36 -19.61 3.89
CA ASN A 150 -6.28 -19.15 5.28
C ASN A 150 -7.56 -19.48 6.06
N ASN A 151 -7.65 -19.02 7.32
CA ASN A 151 -8.78 -19.32 8.21
C ASN A 151 -9.87 -18.24 8.22
N PHE A 152 -9.74 -17.18 7.41
CA PHE A 152 -10.74 -16.11 7.35
C PHE A 152 -11.95 -16.56 6.53
N LYS A 153 -13.12 -16.60 7.17
CA LYS A 153 -14.38 -17.02 6.52
C LYS A 153 -14.91 -15.94 5.59
N ARG A 154 -15.40 -16.37 4.42
CA ARG A 154 -16.10 -15.50 3.47
C ARG A 154 -17.58 -15.44 3.82
N LYS A 155 -18.22 -14.29 3.55
CA LYS A 155 -19.68 -14.21 3.54
C LYS A 155 -20.19 -15.08 2.38
N GLY A 156 -21.05 -16.04 2.68
CA GLY A 156 -21.43 -17.12 1.77
C GLY A 156 -20.75 -18.42 2.19
N SER A 157 -19.73 -18.87 1.45
CA SER A 157 -19.05 -20.13 1.70
C SER A 157 -17.53 -20.06 1.46
N GLY A 158 -16.81 -20.97 2.13
CA GLY A 158 -15.36 -21.12 1.99
C GLY A 158 -14.53 -20.14 2.82
N ASN A 159 -13.21 -20.28 2.71
CA ASN A 159 -12.25 -19.39 3.32
C ASN A 159 -11.59 -18.51 2.25
N TYR A 160 -11.01 -17.38 2.68
CA TYR A 160 -10.10 -16.62 1.83
C TYR A 160 -8.75 -17.34 1.70
N TYR A 161 -7.94 -16.79 0.80
CA TYR A 161 -6.58 -17.19 0.53
C TYR A 161 -5.65 -15.99 0.81
N THR A 162 -4.40 -16.30 1.13
CA THR A 162 -3.36 -15.32 1.39
C THR A 162 -2.31 -15.38 0.30
N LEU A 163 -2.07 -14.24 -0.37
CA LEU A 163 -0.85 -14.03 -1.14
C LEU A 163 0.21 -13.43 -0.21
N SER A 164 1.28 -14.15 0.06
CA SER A 164 2.43 -13.68 0.84
C SER A 164 3.63 -13.47 -0.07
N PHE A 165 4.35 -12.37 0.10
CA PHE A 165 5.60 -12.12 -0.61
C PHE A 165 6.53 -11.19 0.19
N THR A 166 7.83 -11.42 0.08
CA THR A 166 8.86 -10.58 0.69
C THR A 166 9.58 -9.75 -0.36
N VAL A 167 9.75 -8.45 -0.11
CA VAL A 167 10.53 -7.54 -0.96
C VAL A 167 11.62 -6.85 -0.16
N THR A 168 12.61 -6.34 -0.87
CA THR A 168 13.67 -5.50 -0.30
C THR A 168 13.79 -4.26 -1.16
N PHE A 169 13.81 -3.09 -0.53
CA PHE A 169 13.87 -1.81 -1.24
C PHE A 169 15.32 -1.43 -1.56
N ASP A 170 15.50 -0.79 -2.72
CA ASP A 170 16.80 -0.34 -3.23
C ASP A 170 17.18 1.05 -2.71
N TYR A 171 16.21 1.81 -2.19
CA TYR A 171 16.39 3.18 -1.71
C TYR A 171 15.65 3.40 -0.38
N ASP A 172 16.27 4.21 0.49
CA ASP A 172 15.62 4.77 1.68
C ASP A 172 14.65 5.88 1.25
N ASP A 173 13.55 6.07 1.98
CA ASP A 173 12.57 7.14 1.81
C ASP A 173 12.07 7.27 0.36
N ASP A 174 11.82 6.14 -0.30
CA ASP A 174 11.30 6.06 -1.66
C ASP A 174 9.76 6.01 -1.65
N SER A 175 9.17 6.27 -2.81
CA SER A 175 7.79 5.90 -3.12
C SER A 175 7.82 4.71 -4.08
N VAL A 176 7.31 3.58 -3.62
CA VAL A 176 7.31 2.33 -4.39
C VAL A 176 5.90 1.86 -4.61
N TYR A 177 5.56 1.62 -5.86
CA TYR A 177 4.27 1.09 -6.28
C TYR A 177 4.38 -0.42 -6.44
N PHE A 178 3.29 -1.13 -6.11
CA PHE A 178 3.13 -2.56 -6.30
C PHE A 178 1.86 -2.87 -7.06
N ALA A 179 1.94 -3.75 -8.05
CA ALA A 179 0.82 -4.14 -8.90
C ALA A 179 0.75 -5.65 -9.15
N HIS A 180 -0.46 -6.14 -9.43
CA HIS A 180 -0.73 -7.54 -9.73
C HIS A 180 -0.12 -7.99 -11.07
N CYS A 181 -0.31 -7.24 -12.15
CA CYS A 181 0.22 -7.54 -13.49
C CYS A 181 0.31 -6.30 -14.35
#